data_AF-A0A5F2AXS4-F1
#
_entry.id   AF-A0A5F2AXS4-F1
#
_cell.length_a   1.000
_cell.length_b   1.000
_cell.length_c   1.000
_cell.angle_alpha   90.00
_cell.angle_beta   90.00
_cell.angle_gamma   90.00
#
_symmetry.space_group_name_H-M   'P 1'
#
loop_
_entity.id
_entity.type
_entity.pdbx_description
1 polymer ?
#
loop_
_entity_poly.entity_id
_entity_poly.type
_entity_poly.pdbx_seq_one_letter_code
_entity_poly.pdbx_strand_id
1 'polypeptide(L)'
;MLPIVANQKVLSGSFFSSSRRFVLFFCIILTLSECSVYRRIFPKEDPFLKSLNLPEWVLESNVKLRVLSGLQDLPNPEDSLPEDEIATFENRARRILATSPQAMKDLFEATGCIDGSRLAGIRANRITEREEDVWYGICQNGKEDAIIFRLFQMGNTDLYRKYEKETLPIWEEARKLAANNPDKAVRLANQVIELEPAHPAARKLLGQLYLKGGYCKGSIRNYRLYLRVMPLAGDKWKIHDVLTEKCGEFLKPEPKREEVELPDADPDTL
;
A
#
# COMPACT_ATOMS: atom_id res chain seq x y z
N MET A 1 -46.61 56.81 55.44
CA MET A 1 -45.24 56.27 55.66
C MET A 1 -44.52 56.27 54.31
N LEU A 2 -43.34 56.89 54.23
CA LEU A 2 -42.31 56.60 53.21
C LEU A 2 -41.22 55.79 53.95
N PRO A 3 -40.63 54.75 53.35
CA PRO A 3 -39.49 54.86 52.40
C PRO A 3 -39.61 53.90 51.17
N ILE A 4 -38.75 53.84 50.13
CA ILE A 4 -37.74 54.72 49.49
C ILE A 4 -37.45 54.16 48.06
N VAL A 5 -37.16 55.04 47.07
CA VAL A 5 -36.16 55.00 45.95
C VAL A 5 -35.71 53.61 45.38
N ALA A 6 -35.57 53.33 44.07
CA ALA A 6 -35.15 54.16 42.92
C ALA A 6 -35.53 53.58 41.52
N ASN A 7 -35.54 54.46 40.49
CA ASN A 7 -34.96 54.34 39.13
C ASN A 7 -35.00 53.01 38.31
N GLN A 8 -35.13 53.02 36.97
CA GLN A 8 -35.09 54.14 36.01
C GLN A 8 -35.85 53.83 34.70
N LYS A 9 -36.50 54.87 34.18
CA LYS A 9 -37.07 55.10 32.83
C LYS A 9 -36.78 54.06 31.73
N VAL A 10 -37.86 53.54 31.13
CA VAL A 10 -37.90 53.08 29.73
C VAL A 10 -38.59 54.17 28.90
N LEU A 11 -37.98 54.57 27.79
CA LEU A 11 -38.59 55.47 26.80
C LEU A 11 -38.46 54.87 25.39
N SER A 12 -39.61 54.80 24.71
CA SER A 12 -39.86 54.99 23.27
C SER A 12 -38.73 54.77 22.25
N GLY A 13 -39.02 54.03 21.17
CA GLY A 13 -38.17 54.07 19.97
C GLY A 13 -38.53 53.06 18.89
N SER A 14 -39.66 53.25 18.23
CA SER A 14 -40.09 52.48 17.04
C SER A 14 -39.16 52.58 15.83
N PHE A 15 -39.32 51.60 14.91
CA PHE A 15 -39.13 51.63 13.45
C PHE A 15 -37.92 50.93 12.77
N PHE A 16 -38.28 50.31 11.64
CA PHE A 16 -37.51 49.85 10.47
C PHE A 16 -36.66 48.56 10.46
N SER A 17 -37.13 47.63 9.59
CA SER A 17 -36.35 46.92 8.58
C SER A 17 -35.15 46.05 8.99
N SER A 18 -35.39 44.75 9.24
CA SER A 18 -34.31 43.73 9.21
C SER A 18 -34.70 42.36 8.59
N SER A 19 -35.95 42.15 8.14
CA SER A 19 -36.41 40.80 7.72
C SER A 19 -35.89 40.31 6.36
N ARG A 20 -35.36 41.18 5.49
CA ARG A 20 -34.83 40.76 4.17
C ARG A 20 -33.38 40.25 4.16
N ARG A 21 -32.57 40.54 5.20
CA ARG A 21 -31.16 40.07 5.24
C ARG A 21 -31.02 38.64 5.77
N PHE A 22 -31.90 38.21 6.67
CA PHE A 22 -31.84 36.85 7.24
C PHE A 22 -32.23 35.75 6.24
N VAL A 23 -33.23 35.99 5.37
CA VAL A 23 -33.66 35.00 4.37
C VAL A 23 -32.57 34.75 3.33
N LEU A 24 -31.88 35.80 2.86
CA LEU A 24 -30.75 35.66 1.93
C LEU A 24 -29.57 34.88 2.54
N PHE A 25 -29.25 35.11 3.82
CA PHE A 25 -28.19 34.35 4.50
C PHE A 25 -28.55 32.87 4.66
N PHE A 26 -29.81 32.55 4.99
CA PHE A 26 -30.27 31.16 5.08
C PHE A 26 -30.30 30.46 3.71
N CYS A 27 -30.69 31.16 2.65
CA CYS A 27 -30.61 30.62 1.28
C CYS A 27 -29.16 30.36 0.85
N ILE A 28 -28.21 31.24 1.18
CA ILE A 28 -26.78 31.03 0.85
C ILE A 28 -26.23 29.79 1.58
N ILE A 29 -26.57 29.60 2.86
CA ILE A 29 -26.18 28.40 3.62
C ILE A 29 -26.81 27.13 3.04
N LEU A 30 -28.06 27.20 2.55
CA LEU A 30 -28.71 26.07 1.88
C LEU A 30 -28.18 25.80 0.46
N THR A 31 -27.60 26.79 -0.24
CA THR A 31 -26.87 26.52 -1.51
C THR A 31 -25.45 25.99 -1.29
N LEU A 32 -24.87 26.18 -0.10
CA LEU A 32 -23.58 25.61 0.27
C LEU A 32 -23.69 24.16 0.81
N SER A 33 -24.89 23.58 0.89
CA SER A 33 -25.05 22.16 1.24
C SER A 33 -24.67 21.20 0.11
N GLU A 34 -24.42 21.68 -1.10
CA GLU A 34 -23.69 20.92 -2.14
C GLU A 34 -22.18 20.86 -1.81
N CYS A 35 -21.86 20.19 -0.71
CA CYS A 35 -20.50 19.92 -0.22
C CYS A 35 -19.72 18.94 -1.11
N SER A 36 -19.54 19.27 -2.39
CA SER A 36 -18.54 18.63 -3.26
C SER A 36 -17.12 19.02 -2.86
N VAL A 37 -16.93 20.24 -2.35
CA VAL A 37 -15.63 20.78 -1.90
C VAL A 37 -15.13 20.10 -0.62
N TYR A 38 -15.98 19.92 0.40
CA TYR A 38 -15.58 19.25 1.64
C TYR A 38 -15.29 17.75 1.46
N ARG A 39 -15.87 17.08 0.45
CA ARG A 39 -15.52 15.70 0.08
C ARG A 39 -14.12 15.53 -0.51
N ARG A 40 -13.44 16.62 -0.91
CA ARG A 40 -12.04 16.57 -1.38
C ARG A 40 -11.00 16.63 -0.26
N ILE A 41 -11.38 17.09 0.94
CA ILE A 41 -10.41 17.37 2.02
C ILE A 41 -10.12 16.12 2.86
N PHE A 42 -11.11 15.22 3.00
CA PHE A 42 -10.94 13.94 3.68
C PHE A 42 -11.46 12.79 2.80
N PRO A 43 -10.58 11.98 2.17
CA PRO A 43 -11.01 10.76 1.51
C PRO A 43 -11.65 9.85 2.56
N LYS A 44 -12.86 9.36 2.27
CA LYS A 44 -13.57 8.45 3.17
C LYS A 44 -12.78 7.15 3.28
N GLU A 45 -12.32 6.81 4.47
CA GLU A 45 -11.63 5.54 4.75
C GLU A 45 -12.39 4.37 4.12
N ASP A 46 -11.70 3.52 3.35
CA ASP A 46 -12.31 2.32 2.78
C ASP A 46 -12.60 1.31 3.92
N PRO A 47 -13.87 0.94 4.16
CA PRO A 47 -14.22 -0.06 5.17
C PRO A 47 -13.53 -1.41 4.96
N PHE A 48 -13.17 -1.75 3.73
CA PHE A 48 -12.40 -2.96 3.42
C PHE A 48 -10.97 -2.87 3.98
N LEU A 49 -10.22 -1.81 3.65
CA LEU A 49 -8.86 -1.61 4.17
C LEU A 49 -8.85 -1.57 5.70
N LYS A 50 -9.85 -0.92 6.32
CA LYS A 50 -10.03 -0.90 7.76
C LYS A 50 -10.25 -2.29 8.36
N SER A 51 -10.96 -3.19 7.65
CA SER A 51 -11.19 -4.56 8.10
C SER A 51 -9.93 -5.43 8.11
N LEU A 52 -8.89 -5.08 7.34
CA LEU A 52 -7.60 -5.78 7.36
C LEU A 52 -6.81 -5.54 8.66
N ASN A 53 -7.16 -4.48 9.41
CA ASN A 53 -6.52 -4.08 10.66
C ASN A 53 -4.99 -4.03 10.51
N LEU A 54 -4.53 -3.23 9.53
CA LEU A 54 -3.12 -3.03 9.20
C LEU A 54 -2.59 -1.74 9.86
N PRO A 55 -1.30 -1.70 10.23
CA PRO A 55 -0.64 -0.44 10.56
C PRO A 55 -0.68 0.56 9.39
N GLU A 56 -0.83 1.85 9.68
CA GLU A 56 -1.02 2.92 8.68
C GLU A 56 0.10 2.95 7.62
N TRP A 57 1.36 2.88 8.07
CA TRP A 57 2.57 2.85 7.22
C TRP A 57 2.60 1.72 6.17
N VAL A 58 1.75 0.68 6.30
CA VAL A 58 1.58 -0.39 5.30
C VAL A 58 0.78 0.09 4.09
N LEU A 59 -0.18 0.99 4.30
CA LEU A 59 -1.08 1.51 3.26
C LEU A 59 -0.48 2.72 2.51
N GLU A 60 0.42 3.48 3.15
CA GLU A 60 0.98 4.75 2.66
C GLU A 60 2.02 4.67 1.52
N SER A 61 1.92 3.75 0.55
CA SER A 61 2.81 3.80 -0.64
C SER A 61 2.29 4.80 -1.69
N ASN A 62 2.81 6.03 -1.67
CA ASN A 62 2.77 6.91 -2.86
C ASN A 62 4.02 6.72 -3.75
N VAL A 63 4.73 5.59 -3.61
CA VAL A 63 6.06 5.36 -4.18
C VAL A 63 5.98 4.89 -5.64
N LYS A 64 5.59 5.80 -6.54
CA LYS A 64 5.93 5.70 -7.96
C LYS A 64 7.42 5.98 -8.15
N LEU A 65 8.29 5.01 -7.84
CA LEU A 65 9.68 5.07 -8.27
C LEU A 65 9.74 4.80 -9.78
N ARG A 66 9.65 5.87 -10.58
CA ARG A 66 10.16 5.85 -11.96
C ARG A 66 11.68 5.81 -11.89
N VAL A 67 12.27 4.68 -12.27
CA VAL A 67 13.69 4.63 -12.61
C VAL A 67 13.90 5.43 -13.90
N LEU A 68 14.55 6.60 -13.79
CA LEU A 68 15.01 7.33 -14.95
C LEU A 68 16.23 6.60 -15.53
N SER A 69 16.06 6.04 -16.73
CA SER A 69 17.16 5.46 -17.49
C SER A 69 18.05 6.57 -18.06
N GLY A 70 19.37 6.38 -17.97
CA GLY A 70 20.31 7.12 -18.81
C GLY A 70 21.43 7.86 -18.07
N LEU A 71 22.29 7.14 -17.37
CA LEU A 71 23.76 7.30 -17.26
C LEU A 71 24.29 6.29 -16.23
N GLN A 72 25.58 5.96 -16.30
CA GLN A 72 26.22 4.82 -15.62
C GLN A 72 25.94 4.71 -14.11
N ASP A 73 25.05 3.80 -13.71
CA ASP A 73 24.90 3.35 -12.32
C ASP A 73 24.51 1.86 -12.27
N LEU A 74 25.02 1.14 -11.27
CA LEU A 74 24.57 -0.22 -10.96
C LEU A 74 23.15 -0.13 -10.40
N PRO A 75 22.15 -0.87 -10.92
CA PRO A 75 20.81 -0.83 -10.37
C PRO A 75 20.86 -1.32 -8.92
N ASN A 76 20.28 -0.54 -8.01
CA ASN A 76 19.97 -1.04 -6.68
C ASN A 76 18.97 -2.21 -6.86
N PRO A 77 19.23 -3.43 -6.34
CA PRO A 77 18.30 -4.55 -6.41
C PRO A 77 16.87 -4.23 -5.92
N GLU A 78 16.74 -3.20 -5.08
CA GLU A 78 15.46 -2.74 -4.58
C GLU A 78 14.57 -2.05 -5.63
N ASP A 79 15.12 -1.50 -6.73
CA ASP A 79 14.43 -0.58 -7.64
C ASP A 79 13.72 -1.24 -8.85
N SER A 80 13.66 -2.58 -8.91
CA SER A 80 13.17 -3.30 -10.10
C SER A 80 11.68 -3.14 -10.39
N LEU A 81 10.84 -2.93 -9.37
CA LEU A 81 9.38 -2.72 -9.50
C LEU A 81 8.84 -1.76 -8.40
N PRO A 82 7.86 -0.89 -8.73
CA PRO A 82 7.05 -0.17 -7.76
C PRO A 82 6.37 -1.11 -6.75
N GLU A 83 6.18 -0.65 -5.51
CA GLU A 83 5.56 -1.47 -4.45
C GLU A 83 4.12 -1.89 -4.79
N ASP A 84 3.42 -1.07 -5.58
CA ASP A 84 2.05 -1.27 -6.00
C ASP A 84 1.90 -2.23 -7.20
N GLU A 85 2.95 -2.42 -8.00
CA GLU A 85 3.03 -3.51 -8.98
C GLU A 85 3.24 -4.88 -8.33
N ILE A 86 3.87 -4.92 -7.13
CA ILE A 86 4.16 -6.17 -6.41
C ILE A 86 2.95 -6.63 -5.59
N ALA A 87 2.36 -5.74 -4.80
CA ALA A 87 1.20 -6.07 -3.96
C ALA A 87 0.32 -4.85 -3.68
N THR A 88 -0.97 -4.96 -4.01
CA THR A 88 -1.99 -3.91 -3.85
C THR A 88 -3.30 -4.43 -3.27
N PHE A 89 -4.11 -3.49 -2.81
CA PHE A 89 -5.50 -3.71 -2.45
C PHE A 89 -6.38 -2.89 -3.40
N GLU A 90 -7.24 -3.54 -4.17
CA GLU A 90 -8.07 -2.91 -5.19
C GLU A 90 -9.44 -3.60 -5.22
N ASN A 91 -10.53 -2.83 -5.36
CA ASN A 91 -11.89 -3.36 -5.54
C ASN A 91 -12.34 -4.42 -4.51
N ARG A 92 -11.86 -4.30 -3.26
CA ARG A 92 -12.07 -5.26 -2.14
C ARG A 92 -11.39 -6.62 -2.29
N ALA A 93 -10.44 -6.73 -3.21
CA ALA A 93 -9.51 -7.85 -3.34
C ALA A 93 -8.08 -7.40 -2.99
N ARG A 94 -7.21 -8.38 -2.73
CA ARG A 94 -5.77 -8.21 -2.79
C ARG A 94 -5.29 -8.66 -4.16
N ARG A 95 -4.31 -7.94 -4.71
CA ARG A 95 -3.61 -8.24 -5.96
C ARG A 95 -2.16 -8.50 -5.61
N ILE A 96 -1.63 -9.66 -5.97
CA ILE A 96 -0.22 -10.05 -5.75
C ILE A 96 0.39 -10.41 -7.11
N LEU A 97 1.61 -9.95 -7.37
CA LEU A 97 2.41 -10.38 -8.51
C LEU A 97 3.01 -11.78 -8.28
N ALA A 98 2.97 -12.64 -9.29
CA ALA A 98 3.76 -13.88 -9.37
C ALA A 98 4.49 -13.97 -10.72
N THR A 99 5.73 -14.46 -10.71
CA THR A 99 6.57 -14.51 -11.94
C THR A 99 6.51 -15.84 -12.70
N SER A 100 5.97 -16.89 -12.07
CA SER A 100 5.80 -18.21 -12.70
C SER A 100 4.63 -18.99 -12.07
N PRO A 101 4.00 -19.96 -12.76
CA PRO A 101 2.80 -20.62 -12.23
C PRO A 101 3.06 -21.51 -11.03
N GLN A 102 4.30 -21.97 -10.84
CA GLN A 102 4.72 -22.58 -9.58
C GLN A 102 4.81 -21.54 -8.46
N ALA A 103 5.40 -20.36 -8.72
CA ALA A 103 5.43 -19.27 -7.74
C ALA A 103 4.02 -18.79 -7.35
N MET A 104 3.06 -18.71 -8.27
CA MET A 104 1.65 -18.47 -7.89
C MET A 104 1.16 -19.52 -6.92
N LYS A 105 1.35 -20.82 -7.21
CA LYS A 105 0.84 -21.89 -6.35
C LYS A 105 1.43 -21.76 -4.93
N ASP A 106 2.74 -21.58 -4.84
CA ASP A 106 3.45 -21.41 -3.57
C ASP A 106 3.01 -20.15 -2.83
N LEU A 107 2.90 -19.00 -3.52
CA LEU A 107 2.38 -17.74 -2.97
C LEU A 107 0.94 -17.91 -2.50
N PHE A 108 0.10 -18.57 -3.29
CA PHE A 108 -1.29 -18.83 -2.95
C PHE A 108 -1.36 -19.63 -1.65
N GLU A 109 -0.77 -20.84 -1.62
CA GLU A 109 -0.73 -21.72 -0.46
C GLU A 109 -0.12 -21.04 0.79
N ALA A 110 0.95 -20.25 0.63
CA ALA A 110 1.60 -19.55 1.73
C ALA A 110 0.82 -18.34 2.27
N THR A 111 0.01 -17.67 1.43
CA THR A 111 -0.61 -16.39 1.79
C THR A 111 -2.05 -16.48 2.27
N GLY A 112 -2.71 -17.62 2.07
CA GLY A 112 -4.11 -17.83 2.46
C GLY A 112 -5.05 -16.83 1.78
N CYS A 113 -6.28 -16.74 2.26
CA CYS A 113 -7.22 -15.71 1.80
C CYS A 113 -7.08 -14.42 2.64
N ILE A 114 -7.40 -13.28 2.03
CA ILE A 114 -7.41 -11.97 2.72
C ILE A 114 -8.33 -11.89 3.96
N ASP A 115 -9.32 -12.77 4.09
CA ASP A 115 -10.17 -12.86 5.29
C ASP A 115 -9.64 -13.83 6.36
N GLY A 116 -8.54 -14.54 6.09
CA GLY A 116 -7.92 -15.53 6.97
C GLY A 116 -8.52 -16.93 6.84
N SER A 117 -9.48 -17.14 5.94
CA SER A 117 -9.98 -18.47 5.61
C SER A 117 -8.94 -19.28 4.83
N ARG A 118 -9.10 -20.61 4.83
CA ARG A 118 -8.30 -21.47 3.97
C ARG A 118 -8.75 -21.34 2.52
N LEU A 119 -7.83 -21.66 1.63
CA LEU A 119 -8.02 -21.69 0.19
C LEU A 119 -8.78 -22.98 -0.18
N ALA A 120 -9.71 -22.86 -1.12
CA ALA A 120 -10.41 -24.00 -1.71
C ALA A 120 -9.81 -24.42 -3.07
N GLY A 121 -9.17 -23.49 -3.78
CA GLY A 121 -8.51 -23.74 -5.06
C GLY A 121 -8.24 -22.47 -5.84
N ILE A 122 -7.76 -22.61 -7.07
CA ILE A 122 -7.50 -21.49 -8.00
C ILE A 122 -8.40 -21.65 -9.22
N ARG A 123 -9.04 -20.57 -9.65
CA ARG A 123 -9.87 -20.50 -10.86
C ARG A 123 -9.06 -19.86 -11.99
N ALA A 124 -9.09 -20.53 -13.15
CA ALA A 124 -8.45 -20.06 -14.37
C ALA A 124 -9.07 -18.75 -14.91
N ASN A 125 -8.40 -18.18 -15.90
CA ASN A 125 -8.03 -16.78 -15.92
C ASN A 125 -8.92 -15.83 -16.73
N ARG A 126 -8.71 -14.52 -16.51
CA ARG A 126 -9.04 -13.45 -17.43
C ARG A 126 -7.75 -12.78 -17.89
N ILE A 127 -7.52 -12.73 -19.21
CA ILE A 127 -6.49 -11.86 -19.79
C ILE A 127 -7.01 -10.41 -19.75
N THR A 128 -6.19 -9.48 -19.27
CA THR A 128 -6.54 -8.05 -19.23
C THR A 128 -6.09 -7.31 -20.50
N GLU A 129 -6.55 -6.07 -20.68
CA GLU A 129 -6.09 -5.17 -21.76
C GLU A 129 -4.60 -4.81 -21.66
N ARG A 130 -3.95 -5.08 -20.51
CA ARG A 130 -2.50 -4.92 -20.30
C ARG A 130 -1.71 -6.20 -20.58
N GLU A 131 -2.33 -7.20 -21.21
CA GLU A 131 -1.78 -8.54 -21.44
C GLU A 131 -1.41 -9.29 -20.14
N GLU A 132 -1.90 -8.82 -18.98
CA GLU A 132 -1.74 -9.52 -17.70
C GLU A 132 -2.61 -10.76 -17.68
N ASP A 133 -2.04 -11.90 -17.28
CA ASP A 133 -2.77 -13.13 -17.01
C ASP A 133 -3.22 -13.15 -15.53
N VAL A 134 -4.49 -12.87 -15.26
CA VAL A 134 -5.02 -12.73 -13.89
C VAL A 134 -5.79 -13.99 -13.47
N TRP A 135 -5.33 -14.62 -12.39
CA TRP A 135 -5.92 -15.80 -11.79
C TRP A 135 -6.57 -15.48 -10.46
N TYR A 136 -7.69 -16.14 -10.18
CA TYR A 136 -8.54 -15.83 -9.03
C TYR A 136 -8.52 -16.98 -8.02
N GLY A 137 -8.18 -16.65 -6.79
CA GLY A 137 -8.32 -17.53 -5.64
C GLY A 137 -9.77 -17.78 -5.29
N ILE A 138 -10.09 -19.05 -5.00
CA ILE A 138 -11.36 -19.46 -4.42
C ILE A 138 -11.16 -19.57 -2.91
N CYS A 139 -11.71 -18.62 -2.15
CA CYS A 139 -11.73 -18.68 -0.70
C CYS A 139 -12.90 -19.52 -0.19
N GLN A 140 -12.76 -20.16 0.99
CA GLN A 140 -13.83 -20.97 1.60
C GLN A 140 -15.12 -20.18 1.87
N ASN A 141 -15.01 -18.85 2.02
CA ASN A 141 -16.14 -17.94 2.21
C ASN A 141 -16.76 -17.41 0.89
N GLY A 142 -16.23 -17.80 -0.28
CA GLY A 142 -16.67 -17.32 -1.59
C GLY A 142 -16.15 -15.94 -2.01
N LYS A 143 -15.23 -15.30 -1.27
CA LYS A 143 -14.54 -14.08 -1.71
C LYS A 143 -13.44 -14.40 -2.72
N GLU A 144 -13.09 -13.40 -3.52
CA GLU A 144 -12.02 -13.45 -4.51
C GLU A 144 -10.75 -12.79 -3.96
N ASP A 145 -9.61 -13.36 -4.34
CA ASP A 145 -8.25 -12.85 -4.10
C ASP A 145 -7.50 -13.02 -5.43
N ALA A 146 -6.66 -12.09 -5.85
CA ALA A 146 -6.11 -12.08 -7.20
C ALA A 146 -4.59 -12.25 -7.21
N ILE A 147 -4.11 -13.19 -8.03
CA ILE A 147 -2.70 -13.27 -8.39
C ILE A 147 -2.55 -12.91 -9.87
N ILE A 148 -1.70 -11.91 -10.12
CA ILE A 148 -1.34 -11.43 -11.45
C ILE A 148 -0.07 -12.16 -11.89
N PHE A 149 -0.10 -12.78 -13.05
CA PHE A 149 1.11 -13.31 -13.66
C PHE A 149 1.84 -12.30 -14.53
N ARG A 150 3.16 -12.27 -14.36
CA ARG A 150 4.08 -11.71 -15.36
C ARG A 150 4.80 -12.83 -16.09
N LEU A 151 4.14 -13.36 -17.12
CA LEU A 151 4.72 -14.37 -18.01
C LEU A 151 5.22 -13.67 -19.28
N PHE A 152 6.54 -13.57 -19.43
CA PHE A 152 7.15 -13.04 -20.66
C PHE A 152 6.74 -13.83 -21.91
N GLN A 153 6.45 -15.13 -21.75
CA GLN A 153 5.96 -16.03 -22.78
C GLN A 153 5.07 -17.11 -22.13
N MET A 154 3.79 -17.18 -22.51
CA MET A 154 2.88 -18.24 -22.07
C MET A 154 3.42 -19.62 -22.50
N GLY A 155 3.39 -20.59 -21.59
CA GLY A 155 3.91 -21.95 -21.84
C GLY A 155 5.44 -22.09 -21.78
N ASN A 156 6.19 -21.03 -21.43
CA ASN A 156 7.64 -21.14 -21.24
C ASN A 156 7.98 -21.94 -19.97
N THR A 157 8.27 -23.24 -20.17
CA THR A 157 8.63 -24.19 -19.09
C THR A 157 9.94 -23.86 -18.38
N ASP A 158 10.78 -22.99 -18.93
CA ASP A 158 12.03 -22.59 -18.28
C ASP A 158 11.77 -21.68 -17.07
N LEU A 159 10.67 -20.90 -17.05
CA LEU A 159 10.28 -20.10 -15.88
C LEU A 159 9.89 -20.98 -14.68
N TYR A 160 9.16 -22.09 -14.91
CA TYR A 160 8.88 -23.09 -13.88
C TYR A 160 10.17 -23.70 -13.33
N ARG A 161 11.04 -24.14 -14.26
CA ARG A 161 12.34 -24.73 -13.93
C ARG A 161 13.21 -23.76 -13.13
N LYS A 162 13.18 -22.47 -13.46
CA LYS A 162 13.96 -21.43 -12.79
C LYS A 162 13.53 -21.29 -11.32
N TYR A 163 12.23 -21.20 -11.07
CA TYR A 163 11.72 -21.08 -9.70
C TYR A 163 12.11 -22.28 -8.83
N GLU A 164 11.89 -23.51 -9.33
CA GLU A 164 12.20 -24.73 -8.58
C GLU A 164 13.70 -24.98 -8.39
N LYS A 165 14.52 -24.74 -9.43
CA LYS A 165 15.96 -25.08 -9.40
C LYS A 165 16.86 -23.96 -8.89
N GLU A 166 16.41 -22.71 -8.93
CA GLU A 166 17.20 -21.54 -8.51
C GLU A 166 16.55 -20.88 -7.28
N THR A 167 15.33 -20.38 -7.39
CA THR A 167 14.70 -19.56 -6.33
C THR A 167 14.55 -20.31 -5.01
N LEU A 168 14.00 -21.54 -5.03
CA LEU A 168 13.79 -22.31 -3.80
C LEU A 168 15.12 -22.70 -3.10
N PRO A 169 16.16 -23.24 -3.78
CA PRO A 169 17.47 -23.48 -3.15
C PRO A 169 18.15 -22.23 -2.60
N ILE A 170 18.10 -21.10 -3.33
CA ILE A 170 18.65 -19.81 -2.86
C ILE A 170 17.93 -19.37 -1.59
N TRP A 171 16.60 -19.51 -1.52
CA TRP A 171 15.81 -19.19 -0.34
C TRP A 171 16.13 -20.06 0.88
N GLU A 172 16.27 -21.38 0.70
CA GLU A 172 16.68 -22.29 1.78
C GLU A 172 18.09 -21.95 2.31
N GLU A 173 19.04 -21.62 1.44
CA GLU A 173 20.38 -21.18 1.87
C GLU A 173 20.32 -19.83 2.60
N ALA A 174 19.58 -18.85 2.09
CA ALA A 174 19.39 -17.55 2.74
C ALA A 174 18.86 -17.70 4.17
N ARG A 175 17.81 -18.53 4.34
CA ARG A 175 17.19 -18.82 5.63
C ARG A 175 18.16 -19.47 6.61
N LYS A 176 18.94 -20.46 6.14
CA LYS A 176 19.98 -21.15 6.95
C LYS A 176 21.09 -20.20 7.41
N LEU A 177 21.48 -19.23 6.57
CA LEU A 177 22.57 -18.31 6.87
C LEU A 177 22.16 -17.10 7.71
N ALA A 178 20.88 -16.78 7.83
CA ALA A 178 20.37 -15.59 8.52
C ALA A 178 20.98 -15.32 9.91
N ALA A 179 21.23 -16.37 10.70
CA ALA A 179 21.82 -16.25 12.03
C ALA A 179 23.37 -16.16 12.02
N ASN A 180 24.02 -16.86 11.09
CA ASN A 180 25.47 -17.13 11.12
C ASN A 180 26.27 -16.25 10.15
N ASN A 181 25.66 -15.81 9.06
CA ASN A 181 26.26 -14.96 8.03
C ASN A 181 25.15 -14.04 7.43
N PRO A 182 24.75 -13.00 8.17
CA PRO A 182 23.63 -12.14 7.78
C PRO A 182 23.88 -11.45 6.43
N ASP A 183 25.12 -11.05 6.12
CA ASP A 183 25.45 -10.36 4.87
C ASP A 183 25.24 -11.26 3.65
N LYS A 184 25.62 -12.54 3.73
CA LYS A 184 25.33 -13.52 2.67
C LYS A 184 23.83 -13.83 2.61
N ALA A 185 23.14 -13.89 3.75
CA ALA A 185 21.69 -14.07 3.80
C ALA A 185 20.92 -12.91 3.12
N VAL A 186 21.34 -11.65 3.32
CA VAL A 186 20.78 -10.48 2.61
C VAL A 186 20.97 -10.63 1.10
N ARG A 187 22.19 -10.95 0.63
CA ARG A 187 22.44 -11.09 -0.82
C ARG A 187 21.58 -12.19 -1.46
N LEU A 188 21.48 -13.36 -0.83
CA LEU A 188 20.64 -14.46 -1.34
C LEU A 188 19.15 -14.11 -1.27
N ALA A 189 18.68 -13.48 -0.19
CA ALA A 189 17.28 -13.06 -0.08
C ALA A 189 16.92 -11.97 -1.09
N ASN A 190 17.85 -11.09 -1.46
CA ASN A 190 17.69 -10.14 -2.58
C ASN A 190 17.54 -10.87 -3.92
N GLN A 191 18.37 -11.87 -4.22
CA GLN A 191 18.20 -12.70 -5.42
C GLN A 191 16.84 -13.42 -5.45
N VAL A 192 16.30 -13.84 -4.29
CA VAL A 192 14.96 -14.43 -4.21
C VAL A 192 13.89 -13.41 -4.62
N ILE A 193 13.96 -12.16 -4.16
CA ILE A 193 12.96 -11.12 -4.51
C ILE A 193 13.19 -10.48 -5.89
N GLU A 194 14.36 -10.65 -6.51
CA GLU A 194 14.57 -10.36 -7.93
C GLU A 194 13.84 -11.38 -8.82
N LEU A 195 13.80 -12.65 -8.40
CA LEU A 195 13.15 -13.74 -9.13
C LEU A 195 11.65 -13.89 -8.81
N GLU A 196 11.25 -13.63 -7.57
CA GLU A 196 9.86 -13.61 -7.11
C GLU A 196 9.61 -12.42 -6.15
N PRO A 197 9.26 -11.23 -6.69
CA PRO A 197 9.10 -10.01 -5.93
C PRO A 197 8.11 -10.07 -4.77
N ALA A 198 7.10 -10.93 -4.84
CA ALA A 198 6.10 -11.07 -3.78
C ALA A 198 6.50 -12.07 -2.67
N HIS A 199 7.62 -12.78 -2.80
CA HIS A 199 7.99 -13.88 -1.90
C HIS A 199 7.95 -13.49 -0.40
N PRO A 200 6.92 -13.90 0.38
CA PRO A 200 6.63 -13.28 1.67
C PRO A 200 7.72 -13.52 2.71
N ALA A 201 8.27 -14.74 2.77
CA ALA A 201 9.28 -15.07 3.78
C ALA A 201 10.65 -14.42 3.51
N ALA A 202 11.04 -14.22 2.24
CA ALA A 202 12.24 -13.48 1.86
C ALA A 202 12.09 -11.98 2.17
N ARG A 203 10.94 -11.38 1.84
CA ARG A 203 10.58 -10.00 2.25
C ARG A 203 10.66 -9.83 3.77
N LYS A 204 10.07 -10.74 4.53
CA LYS A 204 10.16 -10.74 6.00
C LYS A 204 11.60 -10.84 6.51
N LEU A 205 12.41 -11.72 5.92
CA LEU A 205 13.81 -11.89 6.31
C LEU A 205 14.64 -10.64 6.02
N LEU A 206 14.47 -10.01 4.86
CA LEU A 206 15.12 -8.73 4.54
C LEU A 206 14.68 -7.63 5.50
N GLY A 207 13.38 -7.56 5.81
CA GLY A 207 12.85 -6.68 6.85
C GLY A 207 13.58 -6.83 8.19
N GLN A 208 13.77 -8.06 8.64
CA GLN A 208 14.50 -8.40 9.88
C GLN A 208 16.00 -8.08 9.82
N LEU A 209 16.68 -8.46 8.74
CA LEU A 209 18.12 -8.27 8.59
C LEU A 209 18.49 -6.79 8.43
N TYR A 210 17.73 -6.03 7.63
CA TYR A 210 17.92 -4.58 7.52
C TYR A 210 17.63 -3.85 8.83
N LEU A 211 16.61 -4.26 9.59
CA LEU A 211 16.36 -3.69 10.92
C LEU A 211 17.49 -3.97 11.91
N LYS A 212 18.09 -5.16 11.86
CA LYS A 212 19.26 -5.53 12.67
C LYS A 212 20.50 -4.72 12.27
N GLY A 213 20.65 -4.39 10.99
CA GLY A 213 21.71 -3.53 10.45
C GLY A 213 21.44 -2.01 10.55
N GLY A 214 20.31 -1.58 11.12
CA GLY A 214 19.94 -0.16 11.23
C GLY A 214 19.41 0.49 9.95
N TYR A 215 19.23 -0.26 8.86
CA TYR A 215 18.70 0.27 7.60
C TYR A 215 17.17 0.34 7.62
N CYS A 216 16.65 1.37 8.29
CA CYS A 216 15.22 1.55 8.50
C CYS A 216 14.40 1.62 7.20
N LYS A 217 14.86 2.34 6.15
CA LYS A 217 14.10 2.49 4.89
C LYS A 217 13.84 1.14 4.20
N GLY A 218 14.89 0.36 3.95
CA GLY A 218 14.75 -0.98 3.35
C GLY A 218 14.01 -1.96 4.26
N SER A 219 14.16 -1.84 5.58
CA SER A 219 13.37 -2.64 6.54
C SER A 219 11.87 -2.38 6.40
N ILE A 220 11.46 -1.11 6.46
CA ILE A 220 10.06 -0.69 6.34
C ILE A 220 9.47 -1.12 4.99
N ARG A 221 10.19 -0.89 3.88
CA ARG A 221 9.76 -1.33 2.54
C ARG A 221 9.49 -2.85 2.49
N ASN A 222 10.45 -3.64 2.96
CA ASN A 222 10.33 -5.10 2.89
C ASN A 222 9.25 -5.64 3.85
N TYR A 223 9.07 -5.07 5.03
CA TYR A 223 7.94 -5.41 5.89
C TYR A 223 6.59 -4.90 5.35
N ARG A 224 6.54 -3.77 4.62
CA ARG A 224 5.32 -3.26 3.98
C ARG A 224 4.83 -4.24 2.93
N LEU A 225 5.73 -4.65 2.03
CA LEU A 225 5.43 -5.67 1.03
C LEU A 225 5.05 -7.00 1.68
N TYR A 226 5.76 -7.43 2.73
CA TYR A 226 5.36 -8.61 3.51
C TYR A 226 3.94 -8.51 4.05
N LEU A 227 3.53 -7.39 4.65
CA LEU A 227 2.19 -7.21 5.22
C LEU A 227 1.09 -6.91 4.18
N ARG A 228 1.44 -6.51 2.95
CA ARG A 228 0.49 -6.46 1.83
C ARG A 228 0.22 -7.85 1.26
N VAL A 229 1.27 -8.65 1.14
CA VAL A 229 1.18 -10.06 0.76
C VAL A 229 0.57 -10.91 1.88
N MET A 230 0.77 -10.56 3.15
CA MET A 230 0.30 -11.29 4.35
C MET A 230 -0.45 -10.37 5.34
N PRO A 231 -1.63 -9.82 5.00
CA PRO A 231 -2.29 -8.79 5.82
C PRO A 231 -2.77 -9.29 7.19
N LEU A 232 -2.91 -10.60 7.35
CA LEU A 232 -3.30 -11.27 8.59
C LEU A 232 -2.14 -12.04 9.24
N ALA A 233 -0.89 -11.70 8.91
CA ALA A 233 0.29 -12.22 9.62
C ALA A 233 0.17 -12.00 11.13
N GLY A 234 0.23 -13.07 11.92
CA GLY A 234 0.04 -13.02 13.37
C GLY A 234 1.08 -12.18 14.12
N ASP A 235 2.23 -11.90 13.51
CA ASP A 235 3.28 -11.05 14.08
C ASP A 235 3.31 -9.61 13.54
N LYS A 236 2.27 -9.17 12.81
CA LYS A 236 2.21 -7.79 12.25
C LYS A 236 2.34 -6.69 13.30
N TRP A 237 1.75 -6.88 14.49
CA TRP A 237 1.87 -5.91 15.58
C TRP A 237 3.26 -5.91 16.21
N LYS A 238 3.86 -7.09 16.41
CA LYS A 238 5.28 -7.20 16.83
C LYS A 238 6.23 -6.51 15.82
N ILE A 239 5.95 -6.60 14.52
CA ILE A 239 6.71 -5.88 13.49
C ILE A 239 6.50 -4.37 13.64
N HIS A 240 5.26 -3.91 13.80
CA HIS A 240 4.95 -2.49 14.00
C HIS A 240 5.61 -1.91 15.25
N ASP A 241 5.55 -2.61 16.38
CA ASP A 241 6.10 -2.14 17.66
C ASP A 241 7.62 -1.93 17.55
N VAL A 242 8.35 -2.92 17.03
CA VAL A 242 9.82 -2.84 16.87
C VAL A 242 10.22 -1.82 15.80
N LEU A 243 9.44 -1.64 14.73
CA LEU A 243 9.67 -0.57 13.76
C LEU A 243 9.38 0.82 14.36
N THR A 244 8.39 0.95 15.25
CA THR A 244 8.07 2.22 15.92
C THR A 244 9.17 2.60 16.91
N GLU A 245 9.65 1.62 17.68
CA GLU A 245 10.76 1.77 18.63
C GLU A 245 12.06 2.21 17.92
N LYS A 246 12.42 1.55 16.80
CA LYS A 246 13.74 1.72 16.17
C LYS A 246 13.78 2.65 14.96
N CYS A 247 12.65 2.85 14.31
CA CYS A 247 12.54 3.52 13.01
C CYS A 247 11.33 4.48 12.94
N GLY A 248 10.74 4.86 14.08
CA GLY A 248 9.49 5.65 14.13
C GLY A 248 9.54 7.01 13.42
N GLU A 249 10.72 7.57 13.16
CA GLU A 249 10.90 8.75 12.32
C GLU A 249 10.62 8.48 10.83
N PHE A 250 10.93 7.27 10.34
CA PHE A 250 10.73 6.83 8.95
C PHE A 250 9.35 6.19 8.71
N LEU A 251 8.57 5.94 9.76
CA LEU A 251 7.19 5.46 9.65
C LEU A 251 6.18 6.57 9.32
N LYS A 252 6.60 7.84 9.41
CA LYS A 252 5.77 8.98 9.04
C LYS A 252 5.71 9.07 7.50
N PRO A 253 4.55 9.40 6.90
CA PRO A 253 4.48 9.59 5.46
C PRO A 253 5.45 10.70 5.03
N GLU A 254 6.29 10.41 4.02
CA GLU A 254 7.11 11.46 3.41
C GLU A 254 6.16 12.53 2.83
N PRO A 255 6.43 13.84 3.06
CA PRO A 255 5.55 14.89 2.57
C PRO A 255 5.49 14.80 1.04
N LYS A 256 4.27 14.78 0.49
CA LYS A 256 4.04 14.74 -0.96
C LYS A 256 4.81 15.89 -1.61
N ARG A 257 5.89 15.57 -2.32
CA ARG A 257 6.45 16.50 -3.29
C ARG A 257 5.42 16.64 -4.39
N GLU A 258 5.05 17.87 -4.72
CA GLU A 258 4.30 18.14 -5.94
C GLU A 258 5.11 17.56 -7.11
N GLU A 259 4.46 16.75 -7.96
CA GLU A 259 5.05 16.36 -9.23
C GLU A 259 5.23 17.66 -10.01
N VAL A 260 6.47 18.16 -10.06
CA VAL A 260 6.80 19.34 -10.86
C VAL A 260 6.56 18.97 -12.30
N GLU A 261 5.47 19.47 -12.86
CA GLU A 261 5.21 19.42 -14.30
C GLU A 261 6.41 20.08 -14.98
N LEU A 262 7.25 19.23 -15.60
CA LEU A 262 8.28 19.71 -16.51
C LEU A 262 7.54 20.46 -17.63
N PRO A 263 7.90 21.72 -17.92
CA PRO A 263 7.23 22.46 -18.99
C PRO A 263 7.35 21.64 -20.27
N ASP A 264 6.23 21.50 -20.98
CA ASP A 264 6.19 20.80 -22.26
C ASP A 264 7.30 21.33 -23.16
N ALA A 265 8.12 20.42 -23.70
CA ALA A 265 9.18 20.79 -24.62
C ALA A 265 8.52 21.39 -25.88
N ASP A 266 8.73 22.69 -26.06
CA ASP A 266 8.09 23.48 -27.12
C ASP A 266 8.39 22.83 -28.49
N PRO A 267 7.38 22.30 -29.21
CA PRO A 267 7.61 21.51 -30.42
C PRO A 267 8.20 22.33 -31.58
N ASP A 268 8.22 23.66 -31.46
CA ASP A 268 8.67 24.59 -32.50
C ASP A 268 10.16 25.01 -32.37
N THR A 269 10.95 24.36 -31.49
CA THR A 269 12.43 24.54 -31.47
C THR A 269 13.20 23.43 -32.21
N LEU A 270 13.16 23.45 -33.54
CA LEU A 270 14.08 22.74 -34.45
C LEU A 270 14.42 23.59 -35.70
#